data_AF-A0A926XLZ6-F1
#
_entry.id   AF-A0A926XLZ6-F1
#
_cell.length_a   1.000
_cell.length_b   1.000
_cell.length_c   1.000
_cell.angle_alpha   90.00
_cell.angle_beta   90.00
_cell.angle_gamma   90.00
#
_symmetry.space_group_name_H-M   'P 1'
#
loop_
_entity.id
_entity.type
_entity.pdbx_description
1 polymer ?
#
loop_
_entity_poly.entity_id
_entity_poly.type
_entity_poly.pdbx_seq_one_letter_code
_entity_poly.pdbx_strand_id
1 'polypeptide(L)'
;MSTSDEIDEFLEEIESELERKWLEYYEANRVWIVASGLYKVDSYSDKKFSISREFILGVITALEPRLTKLLPYLVKVNADRDTLISKLGLNLDPESMLVQRELEILRSKQAEVVPLLPESTEQNSNSDPDTEYLNQIRQDMNSQHPPS
;
A
#
# COMPACT_ATOMS: atom_id res chain seq x y z
N MET A 1 -25.51 -17.50 18.66
CA MET A 1 -24.79 -16.25 18.39
C MET A 1 -25.53 -15.12 19.06
N SER A 2 -24.81 -14.16 19.65
CA SER A 2 -25.39 -12.87 20.04
C SER A 2 -25.57 -12.01 18.79
N THR A 3 -26.53 -11.08 18.79
CA THR A 3 -26.70 -10.08 17.70
C THR A 3 -25.43 -9.24 17.49
N SER A 4 -24.57 -9.11 18.51
CA SER A 4 -23.27 -8.46 18.36
C SER A 4 -22.32 -9.29 17.49
N ASP A 5 -22.24 -10.60 17.73
CA ASP A 5 -21.32 -11.50 17.03
C ASP A 5 -21.65 -11.57 15.53
N GLU A 6 -22.94 -11.56 15.19
CA GLU A 6 -23.41 -11.56 13.79
C GLU A 6 -23.06 -10.26 13.05
N ILE A 7 -23.01 -9.12 13.77
CA ILE A 7 -22.61 -7.83 13.20
C ILE A 7 -21.11 -7.82 12.97
N ASP A 8 -20.33 -8.31 13.93
CA ASP A 8 -18.87 -8.33 13.84
C ASP A 8 -18.41 -9.26 12.70
N GLU A 9 -19.00 -10.47 12.57
CA GLU A 9 -18.71 -11.40 11.47
C GLU A 9 -19.06 -10.79 10.10
N PHE A 10 -20.21 -10.13 9.99
CA PHE A 10 -20.58 -9.44 8.75
C PHE A 10 -19.63 -8.30 8.40
N LEU A 11 -19.17 -7.53 9.41
CA LEU A 11 -18.22 -6.45 9.19
C LEU A 11 -16.87 -6.98 8.68
N GLU A 12 -16.37 -8.07 9.27
CA GLU A 12 -15.15 -8.75 8.82
C GLU A 12 -15.27 -9.23 7.36
N GLU A 13 -16.45 -9.73 6.95
CA GLU A 13 -16.71 -10.16 5.57
C GLU A 13 -16.58 -9.00 4.57
N ILE A 14 -17.07 -7.81 4.92
CA ILE A 14 -17.18 -6.68 3.98
C ILE A 14 -16.07 -5.65 4.10
N GLU A 15 -15.25 -5.66 5.16
CA GLU A 15 -14.25 -4.61 5.44
C GLU A 15 -13.34 -4.33 4.23
N SER A 16 -12.75 -5.39 3.66
CA SER A 16 -11.90 -5.28 2.46
C SER A 16 -12.64 -4.75 1.24
N GLU A 17 -13.94 -5.06 1.12
CA GLU A 17 -14.80 -4.55 0.04
C GLU A 17 -15.09 -3.06 0.23
N LEU A 18 -15.32 -2.62 1.47
CA LEU A 18 -15.55 -1.21 1.81
C LEU A 18 -14.31 -0.38 1.54
N GLU A 19 -13.15 -0.82 1.99
CA GLU A 19 -11.87 -0.17 1.75
C GLU A 19 -11.63 0.01 0.24
N ARG A 20 -11.78 -1.07 -0.53
CA ARG A 20 -11.62 -1.04 -1.99
C ARG A 20 -12.59 -0.05 -2.65
N LYS A 21 -13.88 -0.11 -2.30
CA LYS A 21 -14.91 0.80 -2.86
C LYS A 21 -14.63 2.25 -2.52
N TRP A 22 -14.22 2.52 -1.28
CA TRP A 22 -13.84 3.86 -0.85
C TRP A 22 -12.65 4.39 -1.66
N LEU A 23 -11.60 3.58 -1.80
CA LEU A 23 -10.39 3.97 -2.51
C LEU A 23 -10.66 4.21 -4.00
N GLU A 24 -11.44 3.35 -4.66
CA GLU A 24 -11.86 3.52 -6.05
C GLU A 24 -12.68 4.80 -6.25
N TYR A 25 -13.64 5.06 -5.35
CA TYR A 25 -14.42 6.28 -5.40
C TYR A 25 -13.54 7.51 -5.21
N TYR A 26 -12.65 7.48 -4.22
CA TYR A 26 -11.72 8.56 -3.95
C TYR A 26 -10.84 8.84 -5.16
N GLU A 27 -10.25 7.81 -5.77
CA GLU A 27 -9.39 7.92 -6.95
C GLU A 27 -10.13 8.58 -8.12
N ALA A 28 -11.33 8.08 -8.45
CA ALA A 28 -12.15 8.61 -9.54
C ALA A 28 -12.59 10.07 -9.31
N ASN A 29 -12.72 10.49 -8.05
CA ASN A 29 -13.24 11.80 -7.65
C ASN A 29 -12.16 12.71 -7.03
N ARG A 30 -10.89 12.29 -7.05
CA ARG A 30 -9.79 12.85 -6.28
C ARG A 30 -9.65 14.36 -6.50
N VAL A 31 -9.69 14.77 -7.76
CA VAL A 31 -9.53 16.17 -8.16
C VAL A 31 -10.57 17.07 -7.48
N TRP A 32 -11.84 16.67 -7.49
CA TRP A 32 -12.91 17.48 -6.90
C TRP A 32 -12.89 17.42 -5.36
N ILE A 33 -12.59 16.25 -4.77
CA ILE A 33 -12.51 16.07 -3.31
C ILE A 33 -11.41 16.96 -2.71
N VAL A 34 -10.25 17.02 -3.38
CA VAL A 34 -9.15 17.89 -2.96
C VAL A 34 -9.50 19.37 -3.20
N ALA A 35 -10.02 19.72 -4.38
CA ALA A 35 -10.38 21.11 -4.70
C ALA A 35 -11.49 21.68 -3.82
N SER A 36 -12.41 20.84 -3.34
CA SER A 36 -13.48 21.22 -2.41
C SER A 36 -13.02 21.34 -0.94
N GLY A 37 -11.77 20.96 -0.64
CA GLY A 37 -11.24 20.98 0.73
C GLY A 37 -11.82 19.90 1.64
N LEU A 38 -12.45 18.87 1.07
CA LEU A 38 -12.93 17.69 1.81
C LEU A 38 -11.78 16.80 2.30
N TYR A 39 -10.67 16.80 1.57
CA TYR A 39 -9.40 16.23 2.02
C TYR A 39 -8.47 17.35 2.51
N LYS A 40 -7.94 17.20 3.73
CA LYS A 40 -6.99 18.14 4.32
C LYS A 40 -5.78 17.39 4.86
N VAL A 41 -4.59 17.93 4.61
CA VAL A 41 -3.38 17.52 5.33
C VAL A 41 -3.36 18.27 6.65
N ASP A 42 -3.23 17.55 7.76
CA ASP A 42 -3.10 18.15 9.07
C ASP A 42 -1.66 17.95 9.56
N SER A 43 -0.92 19.05 9.60
CA SER A 43 0.48 19.07 10.05
C SER A 43 0.63 19.25 11.56
N TYR A 44 -0.48 19.50 12.28
CA TYR A 44 -0.48 19.86 13.70
C TYR A 44 -1.12 18.80 14.60
N SER A 45 -1.73 17.76 14.04
CA SER A 45 -2.26 16.62 14.81
C SER A 45 -1.49 15.34 14.50
N ASP A 46 -1.66 14.34 15.37
CA ASP A 46 -1.13 12.98 15.16
C ASP A 46 -1.71 12.31 13.90
N LYS A 47 -2.82 12.84 13.37
CA LYS A 47 -3.44 12.38 12.12
C LYS A 47 -2.85 13.20 10.97
N LYS A 48 -2.17 12.52 10.04
CA LYS A 48 -1.57 13.16 8.84
C LYS A 48 -2.59 13.77 7.88
N PHE A 49 -3.86 13.38 8.00
CA PHE A 49 -4.93 13.80 7.12
C PHE A 49 -6.27 13.89 7.86
N SER A 50 -7.21 14.62 7.26
CA SER A 50 -8.58 14.75 7.73
C SER A 50 -9.56 14.76 6.56
N ILE A 51 -10.58 13.91 6.67
CA ILE A 51 -11.75 13.86 5.79
C ILE A 51 -12.98 13.76 6.69
N SER A 52 -14.05 14.49 6.36
CA SER A 52 -15.32 14.42 7.10
C SER A 52 -15.81 12.97 7.19
N ARG A 53 -16.12 12.52 8.42
CA ARG A 53 -16.62 11.16 8.67
C ARG A 53 -18.02 10.97 8.11
N GLU A 54 -18.83 12.03 8.11
CA GLU A 54 -20.13 12.08 7.45
C GLU A 54 -20.01 11.88 5.94
N PHE A 55 -19.01 12.50 5.32
CA PHE A 55 -18.77 12.36 3.90
C PHE A 55 -18.39 10.92 3.54
N ILE A 56 -17.42 10.33 4.25
CA ILE A 56 -17.03 8.93 4.07
C ILE A 56 -18.24 8.02 4.25
N LEU A 57 -19.01 8.20 5.33
CA LEU A 57 -20.17 7.38 5.63
C LEU A 57 -21.27 7.50 4.56
N GLY A 58 -21.57 8.72 4.10
CA GLY A 58 -22.56 8.96 3.06
C GLY A 58 -22.19 8.30 1.73
N VAL A 59 -20.92 8.43 1.33
CA VAL A 59 -20.40 7.78 0.11
C VAL A 59 -20.48 6.26 0.25
N ILE A 60 -19.94 5.70 1.33
CA ILE A 60 -19.88 4.24 1.49
C ILE A 60 -21.26 3.62 1.62
N THR A 61 -22.21 4.29 2.27
CA THR A 61 -23.60 3.81 2.35
C THR A 61 -24.27 3.78 0.97
N ALA A 62 -23.89 4.70 0.07
CA ALA A 62 -24.36 4.70 -1.31
C ALA A 62 -23.71 3.60 -2.16
N LEU A 63 -22.42 3.30 -1.94
CA LEU A 63 -21.66 2.27 -2.67
C LEU A 63 -21.92 0.85 -2.15
N GLU A 64 -22.30 0.72 -0.88
CA GLU A 64 -22.66 -0.54 -0.23
C GLU A 64 -24.02 -0.42 0.47
N PRO A 65 -25.13 -0.60 -0.25
CA PRO A 65 -26.47 -0.48 0.31
C PRO A 65 -26.77 -1.44 1.47
N ARG A 66 -26.06 -2.58 1.58
CA ARG A 66 -26.23 -3.52 2.70
C ARG A 66 -25.95 -2.84 4.05
N LEU A 67 -25.03 -1.87 4.09
CA LEU A 67 -24.72 -1.10 5.31
C LEU A 67 -25.91 -0.30 5.84
N THR A 68 -26.84 0.15 4.99
CA THR A 68 -27.99 0.98 5.41
C THR A 68 -28.84 0.29 6.48
N LYS A 69 -28.94 -1.05 6.42
CA LYS A 69 -29.69 -1.84 7.41
C LYS A 69 -28.96 -1.95 8.75
N LEU A 70 -27.64 -1.82 8.74
CA LEU A 70 -26.75 -2.00 9.87
C LEU A 70 -26.45 -0.67 10.60
N LEU A 71 -26.45 0.45 9.87
CA LEU A 71 -26.14 1.78 10.41
C LEU A 71 -26.90 2.14 11.69
N PRO A 72 -28.23 1.90 11.82
CA PRO A 72 -28.93 2.22 13.06
C PRO A 72 -28.37 1.49 14.28
N TYR A 73 -27.89 0.25 14.09
CA TYR A 73 -27.27 -0.56 15.14
C TYR A 73 -25.86 -0.07 15.44
N LEU A 74 -25.06 0.19 14.40
CA LEU A 74 -23.69 0.68 14.58
C LEU A 74 -23.63 2.04 15.25
N VAL A 75 -24.56 2.95 14.97
CA VAL A 75 -24.64 4.26 15.65
C VAL A 75 -25.07 4.11 17.11
N LYS A 76 -25.93 3.14 17.42
CA LYS A 76 -26.35 2.88 18.81
C LYS A 76 -25.21 2.28 19.65
N VAL A 77 -24.39 1.42 19.06
CA VAL A 77 -23.26 0.74 19.72
C VAL A 77 -22.02 1.64 19.77
N ASN A 78 -21.79 2.44 18.73
CA ASN A 78 -20.64 3.33 18.64
C ASN A 78 -21.11 4.78 18.82
N ALA A 79 -20.90 5.34 20.02
CA ALA A 79 -21.28 6.71 20.34
C ALA A 79 -20.44 7.76 19.58
N ASP A 80 -19.29 7.37 19.04
CA ASP A 80 -18.34 8.24 18.36
C ASP A 80 -18.17 7.85 16.87
N ARG A 81 -18.09 8.86 16.01
CA ARG A 81 -17.99 8.66 14.55
C ARG A 81 -16.61 8.22 14.10
N ASP A 82 -15.56 8.62 14.78
CA ASP A 82 -14.21 8.13 14.47
C ASP A 82 -14.13 6.63 14.76
N THR A 83 -14.73 6.18 15.86
CA THR A 83 -14.84 4.76 16.23
C THR A 83 -15.64 3.97 15.19
N LEU A 84 -16.76 4.53 14.71
CA LEU A 84 -17.57 3.93 13.65
C LEU A 84 -16.77 3.75 12.36
N ILE A 85 -16.12 4.82 11.87
CA ILE A 85 -15.31 4.76 10.65
C ILE A 85 -14.14 3.78 10.79
N SER A 86 -13.54 3.70 11.98
CA SER A 86 -12.47 2.75 12.26
C SER A 86 -12.96 1.30 12.23
N LYS A 87 -14.14 1.01 12.79
CA LYS A 87 -14.77 -0.33 12.72
C LYS A 87 -15.15 -0.77 11.31
N LEU A 88 -15.36 0.18 10.41
CA LEU A 88 -15.64 -0.11 9.00
C LEU A 88 -14.35 -0.31 8.17
N GLY A 89 -13.16 -0.22 8.78
CA GLY A 89 -11.88 -0.27 8.07
C GLY A 89 -11.57 0.98 7.25
N LEU A 90 -12.28 2.09 7.48
CA LEU A 90 -12.23 3.28 6.61
C LEU A 90 -11.39 4.43 7.16
N ASN A 91 -10.68 4.24 8.27
CA ASN A 91 -9.82 5.27 8.87
C ASN A 91 -8.39 5.25 8.28
N LEU A 92 -8.29 5.18 6.95
CA LEU A 92 -7.04 5.13 6.20
C LEU A 92 -6.88 6.38 5.33
N ASP A 93 -5.64 6.78 5.11
CA ASP A 93 -5.32 7.92 4.23
C ASP A 93 -5.38 7.46 2.77
N PRO A 94 -6.40 7.87 1.99
CA PRO A 94 -6.54 7.42 0.62
C PRO A 94 -5.38 7.90 -0.27
N GLU A 95 -4.74 9.04 0.02
CA GLU A 95 -3.56 9.48 -0.73
C GLU A 95 -2.38 8.54 -0.53
N SER A 96 -2.11 8.17 0.73
CA SER A 96 -1.05 7.21 1.05
C SER A 96 -1.32 5.85 0.42
N MET A 97 -2.57 5.38 0.41
CA MET A 97 -2.94 4.10 -0.20
C MET A 97 -2.75 4.09 -1.71
N LEU A 98 -3.13 5.17 -2.41
CA LEU A 98 -2.90 5.28 -3.86
C LEU A 98 -1.41 5.28 -4.19
N VAL A 99 -0.58 5.98 -3.41
CA VAL A 99 0.87 5.96 -3.58
C VAL A 99 1.43 4.56 -3.38
N GLN A 100 0.98 3.83 -2.35
CA GLN A 100 1.41 2.46 -2.11
C GLN A 100 1.04 1.53 -3.27
N ARG A 101 -0.20 1.62 -3.77
CA ARG A 101 -0.65 0.85 -4.94
C ARG A 101 0.21 1.10 -6.17
N GLU A 102 0.55 2.36 -6.47
CA GLU A 102 1.42 2.69 -7.61
C GLU A 102 2.83 2.13 -7.41
N LEU A 103 3.39 2.23 -6.20
CA LEU A 103 4.70 1.65 -5.88
C LEU A 103 4.72 0.12 -6.05
N GLU A 104 3.65 -0.57 -5.65
CA GLU A 104 3.50 -2.01 -5.85
C GLU A 104 3.46 -2.37 -7.33
N ILE A 105 2.70 -1.61 -8.15
CA ILE A 105 2.66 -1.80 -9.60
C ILE A 105 4.05 -1.62 -10.22
N LEU A 106 4.78 -0.57 -9.83
CA LEU A 106 6.14 -0.33 -10.31
C LEU A 106 7.11 -1.44 -9.91
N ARG A 107 7.00 -1.94 -8.67
CA ARG A 107 7.82 -3.04 -8.17
C ARG A 107 7.55 -4.33 -8.93
N SER A 108 6.29 -4.65 -9.18
CA SER A 108 5.89 -5.84 -9.97
C SER A 108 6.41 -5.75 -11.40
N LYS A 109 6.32 -4.56 -12.03
CA LYS A 109 6.90 -4.32 -13.37
C LYS A 109 8.43 -4.47 -13.39
N GLN A 110 9.13 -4.05 -12.34
CA GLN A 110 10.59 -4.25 -12.25
C GLN A 110 10.98 -5.71 -12.00
N ALA A 111 10.19 -6.44 -11.21
CA ALA A 111 10.38 -7.87 -10.97
C ALA A 111 10.18 -8.71 -12.24
N GLU A 112 9.27 -8.30 -13.13
CA GLU A 112 9.06 -8.92 -14.44
C GLU A 112 10.19 -8.61 -15.45
N VAL A 113 10.95 -7.53 -15.23
CA VAL A 113 12.08 -7.10 -16.09
C VAL A 113 13.43 -7.68 -15.63
N VAL A 114 13.48 -8.41 -14.51
CA VAL A 114 14.68 -9.22 -14.16
C VAL A 114 14.78 -10.36 -15.18
N PRO A 115 15.80 -10.39 -16.06
CA PRO A 115 16.02 -11.55 -16.92
C PRO A 115 16.15 -12.77 -16.02
N LEU A 116 15.49 -13.88 -16.39
CA LEU A 116 15.75 -15.19 -15.82
C LEU A 116 17.26 -15.45 -15.94
N LEU A 117 18.02 -15.17 -14.86
CA LEU A 117 19.38 -15.64 -14.74
C LEU A 117 19.26 -17.17 -14.80
N PRO A 118 19.89 -17.85 -15.76
CA PRO A 118 19.93 -19.30 -15.71
C PRO A 118 20.55 -19.68 -14.37
N GLU A 119 19.88 -20.57 -13.63
CA GLU A 119 20.47 -21.24 -12.47
C GLU A 119 21.86 -21.71 -12.86
N SER A 120 22.89 -21.13 -12.26
CA SER A 120 24.25 -21.57 -12.42
C SER A 120 24.39 -22.92 -11.73
N THR A 121 24.08 -24.00 -12.46
CA THR A 121 24.56 -25.33 -12.12
C THR A 121 26.08 -25.29 -12.24
N GLU A 122 26.76 -25.38 -11.10
CA GLU A 122 28.20 -25.49 -11.02
C GLU A 122 28.71 -26.68 -11.85
N GLN A 123 29.32 -26.40 -13.00
CA GLN A 123 30.40 -27.21 -13.56
C GLN A 123 31.50 -26.32 -14.12
N ASN A 124 32.47 -26.11 -13.23
CA ASN A 124 33.87 -25.72 -13.45
C ASN A 124 34.41 -25.94 -14.87
N SER A 125 34.72 -24.86 -15.61
CA SER A 125 36.07 -24.55 -16.13
C SER A 125 36.11 -23.31 -17.06
N ASN A 126 37.03 -22.40 -16.70
CA ASN A 126 37.77 -21.46 -17.54
C ASN A 126 37.17 -20.11 -18.02
N SER A 127 37.90 -19.09 -17.55
CA SER A 127 38.13 -17.75 -18.12
C SER A 127 36.95 -16.78 -18.15
N ASP A 128 36.68 -16.20 -16.98
CA ASP A 128 36.08 -14.87 -16.89
C ASP A 128 37.12 -13.82 -17.35
N PRO A 129 36.83 -13.04 -18.41
CA PRO A 129 37.77 -12.05 -18.95
C PRO A 129 38.13 -10.96 -17.93
N ASP A 130 37.26 -10.67 -16.97
CA ASP A 130 37.52 -9.65 -15.95
C ASP A 130 38.57 -10.11 -14.93
N THR A 131 38.71 -11.41 -14.72
CA THR A 131 39.77 -11.95 -13.85
C THR A 131 41.15 -11.87 -14.50
N GLU A 132 41.22 -11.92 -15.84
CA GLU A 132 42.47 -11.82 -16.60
C GLU A 132 43.02 -10.40 -16.58
N TYR A 133 42.16 -9.38 -16.70
CA TYR A 133 42.54 -7.96 -16.54
C TYR A 133 43.12 -7.66 -15.15
N LEU A 134 42.48 -8.16 -14.09
CA LEU A 134 42.96 -7.92 -12.71
C LEU A 134 44.28 -8.64 -12.42
N ASN A 135 44.51 -9.80 -13.03
CA ASN A 135 45.76 -10.53 -12.88
C ASN A 135 46.90 -9.87 -13.68
N GLN A 136 46.61 -9.31 -14.86
CA GLN A 136 47.60 -8.57 -15.65
C GLN A 136 48.08 -7.32 -14.90
N ILE A 137 47.16 -6.54 -14.32
CA ILE A 137 47.49 -5.34 -13.52
C ILE A 137 48.37 -5.72 -12.30
N ARG A 138 48.09 -6.85 -11.64
CA ARG A 138 48.90 -7.33 -10.51
C ARG A 138 50.31 -7.76 -10.93
N GLN A 139 50.47 -8.38 -12.09
CA GLN A 139 51.78 -8.79 -12.60
C GLN A 139 52.64 -7.60 -13.04
N ASP A 140 52.03 -6.60 -13.67
CA ASP A 140 52.73 -5.39 -14.11
C ASP A 140 53.23 -4.56 -12.90
N MET A 141 52.44 -4.49 -11.83
CA MET A 141 52.82 -3.81 -10.57
C MET A 141 53.94 -4.52 -9.82
N ASN A 142 53.99 -5.86 -9.86
CA ASN A 142 55.06 -6.64 -9.21
C ASN A 142 56.38 -6.65 -10.01
N SER A 143 56.35 -6.25 -11.29
CA SER A 143 57.53 -6.24 -12.17
C SER A 143 58.32 -4.93 -12.13
N GLN A 144 57.78 -3.87 -11.51
CA GLN A 144 58.42 -2.54 -11.45
C GLN A 144 59.25 -2.28 -10.18
N HIS A 145 59.37 -3.24 -9.26
CA HIS A 145 60.25 -3.10 -8.10
C HIS A 145 61.15 -4.34 -7.94
N PRO A 146 62.42 -4.29 -8.38
CA PRO A 146 63.35 -5.35 -8.02
C PRO A 146 63.67 -5.24 -6.51
N PRO A 147 63.68 -6.34 -5.74
CA PRO A 147 64.25 -6.34 -4.40
C PRO A 147 65.74 -5.97 -4.51
N SER A 148 66.16 -5.01 -3.68
CA SER A 148 67.58 -4.63 -3.51
C SER A 148 68.37 -5.74 -2.80
#